data_AF-A0A929PK37-F1
#
_entry.id   AF-A0A929PK37-F1
#
_cell.length_a   1.000
_cell.length_b   1.000
_cell.length_c   1.000
_cell.angle_alpha   90.00
_cell.angle_beta   90.00
_cell.angle_gamma   90.00
#
_symmetry.space_group_name_H-M   'P 1'
#
loop_
_entity.id
_entity.type
_entity.pdbx_description
1 polymer ?
#
loop_
_entity_poly.entity_id
_entity_poly.type
_entity_poly.pdbx_seq_one_letter_code
_entity_poly.pdbx_strand_id
1 'polypeptide(L)'
;MTRSELVKESAIACLKRLNISFNKISEPEYHENKVIQLLNGHTATAALWVVHYTYSAFQEEDAFIYLDDRYFELIYIITPHGFACYVL
;
A
#
# COMPACT_ATOMS: atom_id res chain seq x y z
N MET A 1 -0.67 9.67 18.97
CA MET A 1 -0.60 8.87 17.74
C MET A 1 -0.21 9.79 16.59
N THR A 2 0.86 9.46 15.88
CA THR A 2 1.36 10.21 14.73
C THR A 2 0.62 9.79 13.46
N ARG A 3 0.72 10.62 12.40
CA ARG A 3 0.15 10.27 11.09
C ARG A 3 0.79 9.00 10.51
N SER A 4 2.09 8.80 10.74
CA SER A 4 2.81 7.58 10.36
C SER A 4 2.22 6.32 11.03
N GLU A 5 1.94 6.39 12.34
CA GLU A 5 1.32 5.28 13.08
C GLU A 5 -0.07 4.93 12.52
N LEU A 6 -0.90 5.92 12.22
CA LEU A 6 -2.21 5.73 11.59
C LEU A 6 -2.12 5.04 10.22
N VAL A 7 -1.17 5.46 9.38
CA VAL A 7 -0.93 4.88 8.05
C VAL A 7 -0.49 3.42 8.18
N LYS A 8 0.41 3.13 9.12
CA LYS A 8 0.90 1.79 9.41
C LYS A 8 -0.22 0.86 9.88
N GLU A 9 -1.09 1.32 10.78
CA GLU A 9 -2.27 0.56 11.23
C GLU A 9 -3.25 0.32 10.09
N SER A 10 -3.49 1.32 9.24
CA SER A 10 -4.37 1.22 8.07
C SER A 10 -3.84 0.21 7.05
N ALA A 11 -2.52 0.21 6.82
CA ALA A 11 -1.85 -0.78 5.98
C ALA A 11 -2.03 -2.20 6.53
N ILE A 12 -1.81 -2.41 7.83
CA ILE A 12 -2.03 -3.69 8.51
C ILE A 12 -3.48 -4.15 8.36
N ALA A 13 -4.45 -3.25 8.57
CA ALA A 13 -5.87 -3.56 8.44
C ALA A 13 -6.21 -3.99 7.01
N CYS A 14 -5.65 -3.32 5.99
CA CYS A 14 -5.82 -3.68 4.59
C CYS A 14 -5.26 -5.08 4.28
N LEU A 15 -4.02 -5.37 4.71
CA LEU A 15 -3.39 -6.68 4.50
C LEU A 15 -4.21 -7.81 5.15
N LYS A 16 -4.67 -7.61 6.40
CA LYS A 16 -5.53 -8.57 7.09
C LYS A 16 -6.87 -8.79 6.38
N ARG A 17 -7.52 -7.71 5.94
CA ARG A 17 -8.81 -7.77 5.21
C ARG A 17 -8.68 -8.57 3.91
N LEU A 18 -7.55 -8.45 3.23
CA LEU A 18 -7.24 -9.16 1.98
C LEU A 18 -6.63 -10.55 2.21
N ASN A 19 -6.51 -10.99 3.46
CA ASN A 19 -5.86 -12.25 3.84
C ASN A 19 -4.43 -12.39 3.30
N ILE A 20 -3.68 -11.29 3.27
CA ILE A 20 -2.27 -11.23 2.87
C ILE A 20 -1.39 -11.47 4.10
N SER A 21 -0.60 -12.53 4.07
CA SER A 21 0.39 -12.84 5.11
C SER A 21 1.62 -11.95 4.98
N PHE A 22 2.06 -11.37 6.10
CA PHE A 22 3.25 -10.52 6.18
C PHE A 22 4.03 -10.73 7.49
N ASN A 23 5.34 -10.46 7.47
CA ASN A 23 6.23 -10.62 8.64
C ASN A 23 6.67 -9.28 9.25
N LYS A 24 7.15 -8.36 8.42
CA LYS A 24 7.67 -7.04 8.84
C LYS A 24 6.98 -5.95 8.06
N ILE A 25 6.80 -4.80 8.70
CA ILE A 25 6.28 -3.57 8.09
C ILE A 25 7.22 -2.43 8.45
N SER A 26 7.77 -1.79 7.41
CA SER A 26 8.66 -0.64 7.52
C SER A 26 7.91 0.63 7.94
N GLU A 27 8.66 1.71 8.16
CA GLU A 27 8.05 3.02 8.32
C GLU A 27 7.42 3.51 7.00
N PRO A 28 6.21 4.09 7.03
CA PRO A 28 5.58 4.71 5.87
C PRO A 28 6.37 5.87 5.27
N GLU A 29 6.38 5.93 3.94
CA GLU A 29 6.98 7.01 3.15
C GLU A 29 5.88 7.84 2.49
N TYR A 30 5.94 9.17 2.64
CA TYR A 30 4.96 10.08 2.04
C TYR A 30 5.43 10.61 0.68
N HIS A 31 4.52 10.62 -0.29
CA HIS A 31 4.76 11.16 -1.63
C HIS A 31 3.62 12.10 -2.03
N GLU A 32 3.92 13.39 -2.16
CA GLU A 32 2.90 14.43 -2.44
C GLU A 32 2.40 14.43 -3.89
N ASN A 33 3.28 14.09 -4.86
CA ASN A 33 2.99 14.22 -6.30
C ASN A 33 3.33 12.94 -7.06
N LYS A 34 2.79 11.80 -6.62
CA LYS A 34 3.05 10.52 -7.30
C LYS A 34 2.07 10.34 -8.47
N VAL A 35 2.62 10.11 -9.66
CA VAL A 35 1.84 9.68 -10.82
C VAL A 35 1.49 8.20 -10.65
N ILE A 36 0.20 7.89 -10.65
CA ILE A 36 -0.35 6.54 -10.57
C ILE A 36 -1.12 6.22 -11.85
N GLN A 37 -1.10 4.97 -12.27
CA GLN A 37 -1.90 4.49 -13.40
C GLN A 37 -3.20 3.89 -12.86
N LEU A 38 -4.33 4.38 -13.36
CA LEU A 38 -5.67 3.90 -13.04
C LEU A 38 -6.02 2.69 -13.91
N LEU A 39 -6.98 1.87 -13.45
CA LEU A 39 -7.42 0.67 -14.18
C LEU A 39 -7.97 0.95 -15.59
N ASN A 40 -8.49 2.15 -15.84
CA ASN A 40 -8.95 2.57 -17.17
C ASN A 40 -7.82 2.99 -18.12
N GLY A 41 -6.55 2.84 -17.71
CA GLY A 41 -5.38 3.22 -18.49
C GLY A 41 -5.01 4.71 -18.39
N HIS A 42 -5.82 5.53 -17.73
CA HIS A 42 -5.48 6.93 -17.48
C HIS A 42 -4.48 7.05 -16.34
N THR A 43 -3.75 8.17 -16.31
CA THR A 43 -2.86 8.51 -15.19
C THR A 43 -3.50 9.59 -14.33
N ALA A 44 -3.31 9.50 -13.02
CA ALA A 44 -3.65 10.54 -12.06
C ALA A 44 -2.42 10.90 -11.22
N THR A 45 -2.37 12.13 -10.73
CA THR A 45 -1.38 12.54 -9.72
C THR A 45 -2.08 12.59 -8.38
N ALA A 46 -1.52 11.90 -7.38
CA ALA A 46 -2.08 11.84 -6.04
C ALA A 46 -1.00 11.99 -4.96
N ALA A 47 -1.41 12.56 -3.83
CA ALA A 47 -0.67 12.48 -2.58
C ALA A 47 -0.98 11.13 -1.92
N LEU A 48 0.05 10.34 -1.63
CA LEU A 48 -0.11 8.99 -1.12
C LEU A 48 0.99 8.61 -0.14
N TRP A 49 0.73 7.54 0.60
CA TRP A 49 1.69 6.87 1.47
C TRP A 49 2.08 5.53 0.86
N VAL A 50 3.36 5.20 0.93
CA VAL A 50 3.91 3.90 0.55
C VAL A 50 4.37 3.21 1.82
N VAL A 51 3.88 1.99 2.05
CA VAL A 51 4.33 1.16 3.16
C VAL A 51 4.96 -0.10 2.58
N HIS A 52 6.22 -0.30 2.93
CA HIS A 52 6.95 -1.50 2.57
C HIS A 52 6.71 -2.61 3.59
N TYR A 53 6.50 -3.84 3.12
CA TYR A 53 6.30 -5.00 3.98
C TYR A 53 6.91 -6.26 3.38
N THR A 54 7.28 -7.20 4.25
CA THR A 54 7.77 -8.52 3.84
C THR A 54 6.57 -9.45 3.66
N TYR A 55 6.25 -9.81 2.41
CA TYR A 55 5.24 -10.78 2.04
C TYR A 55 5.71 -12.20 2.39
N SER A 56 4.86 -13.00 3.04
CA SER A 56 5.27 -14.28 3.64
C SER A 56 4.54 -15.51 3.10
N ALA A 57 3.88 -15.42 1.94
CA ALA A 57 3.12 -16.55 1.39
C ALA A 57 3.97 -17.64 0.71
N PHE A 58 5.15 -17.30 0.16
CA PHE A 58 6.02 -18.26 -0.55
C PHE A 58 7.48 -18.15 -0.14
N GLN A 59 8.10 -16.99 -0.36
CA GLN A 59 9.43 -16.61 0.13
C GLN A 59 9.30 -15.24 0.79
N GLU A 60 10.19 -14.90 1.73
CA GLU A 60 10.22 -13.55 2.32
C GLU A 60 10.60 -12.56 1.24
N GLU A 61 9.60 -11.92 0.63
CA GLU A 61 9.80 -11.01 -0.48
C GLU A 61 9.28 -9.62 -0.17
N ASP A 62 9.91 -8.64 -0.79
CA ASP A 62 9.56 -7.23 -0.65
C ASP A 62 8.28 -6.90 -1.42
N ALA A 63 7.35 -6.26 -0.73
CA ALA A 63 6.07 -5.84 -1.26
C ALA A 63 5.68 -4.45 -0.76
N PHE A 64 4.79 -3.80 -1.50
CA PHE A 64 4.42 -2.40 -1.27
C PHE A 64 2.91 -2.24 -1.23
N ILE A 65 2.41 -1.48 -0.27
CA ILE A 65 1.03 -1.04 -0.21
C ILE A 65 0.98 0.49 -0.32
N TYR A 66 0.10 0.97 -1.20
CA TYR A 66 -0.08 2.38 -1.51
C TYR A 66 -1.43 2.82 -0.97
N LEU A 67 -1.42 3.80 -0.07
CA LEU A 67 -2.61 4.32 0.59
C LEU A 67 -2.82 5.79 0.24
N ASP A 68 -4.06 6.21 0.05
CA ASP A 68 -4.43 7.61 -0.16
C ASP A 68 -4.12 8.46 1.09
N ASP A 69 -3.66 9.70 0.91
CA ASP A 69 -3.31 10.58 2.04
C ASP A 69 -4.52 11.07 2.86
N ARG A 70 -5.70 11.18 2.25
CA ARG A 70 -6.89 11.78 2.86
C ARG A 70 -7.63 10.79 3.75
N TYR A 71 -7.77 9.55 3.28
CA TYR A 71 -8.57 8.53 3.95
C TYR A 71 -7.78 7.28 4.37
N PHE A 72 -6.49 7.18 4.00
CA PHE A 72 -5.66 5.99 4.19
C PHE A 72 -6.27 4.72 3.58
N GLU A 73 -7.09 4.91 2.55
CA GLU A 73 -7.70 3.83 1.79
C GLU A 73 -6.71 3.26 0.79
N LEU A 74 -6.86 1.96 0.53
CA LEU A 74 -6.01 1.23 -0.39
C LEU A 74 -6.18 1.74 -1.83
N ILE A 75 -5.07 2.12 -2.47
CA ILE A 75 -5.00 2.39 -3.92
C ILE A 75 -4.55 1.13 -4.66
N TYR A 76 -3.40 0.56 -4.28
CA TYR A 76 -2.93 -0.72 -4.83
C TYR A 76 -1.90 -1.40 -3.92
N ILE A 77 -1.78 -2.73 -4.07
CA ILE A 77 -0.73 -3.55 -3.49
C ILE A 77 0.08 -4.14 -4.63
N ILE A 78 1.40 -4.00 -4.55
CA ILE A 78 2.34 -4.66 -5.44
C ILE A 78 3.03 -5.76 -4.65
N THR A 79 2.86 -7.00 -5.09
CA THR A 79 3.67 -8.14 -4.67
C THR A 79 4.54 -8.62 -5.84
N PRO A 80 5.59 -9.41 -5.59
CA PRO A 80 6.41 -10.00 -6.65
C PRO A 80 5.62 -10.91 -7.61
N HIS A 81 4.47 -11.43 -7.18
CA HIS A 81 3.65 -12.35 -7.96
C HIS A 81 2.49 -11.66 -8.69
N GLY A 82 2.37 -10.34 -8.58
CA GLY A 82 1.34 -9.56 -9.25
C GLY A 82 0.91 -8.34 -8.45
N PHE A 83 -0.09 -7.63 -8.96
CA PHE A 83 -0.67 -6.48 -8.27
C PHE A 83 -2.14 -6.74 -7.98
N ALA A 84 -2.60 -6.29 -6.81
CA ALA A 84 -4.01 -6.17 -6.49
C ALA A 84 -4.36 -4.69 -6.49
N CYS A 85 -5.34 -4.30 -7.31
CA CYS A 85 -5.77 -2.92 -7.42
C CYS A 85 -7.16 -2.80 -6.79
N TYR A 86 -7.30 -1.88 -5.84
CA TYR A 86 -8.59 -1.41 -5.34
C TYR A 86 -8.67 0.03 -5.80
N VAL A 87 -9.31 0.27 -6.94
CA VAL A 87 -9.50 1.65 -7.38
C VAL A 87 -10.68 2.24 -6.62
N LEU A 88 -10.37 3.38 -5.98
CA LEU A 88 -11.25 4.47 -5.54
C LEU A 88 -12.64 4.46 -6.19
#